data_AF-A0A1H1ZSG9-F1
#
_entry.id   AF-A0A1H1ZSG9-F1
#
_cell.length_a   1.000
_cell.length_b   1.000
_cell.length_c   1.000
_cell.angle_alpha   90.00
_cell.angle_beta   90.00
_cell.angle_gamma   90.00
#
_symmetry.space_group_name_H-M   'P 1'
#
loop_
_entity.id
_entity.type
_entity.pdbx_description
1 polymer ?
#
loop_
_entity_poly.entity_id
_entity_poly.type
_entity_poly.pdbx_seq_one_letter_code
_entity_poly.pdbx_strand_id
1 'polypeptide(L)'
;MTDIPDGPGDGLTPEQLDALMKDTLGSTIPRPIRWADLDDTTTAKKLVELAKWVHWLGNRYVLDSRELPADWWRHGALVEELSALKGAWDVAYDQTQAASAAADWHMTFFNTRIRLKDWVGRLGGSPGERTIKPQGWLHDPDRSGWAAEFNAYLSSLTGLTRPD
;
A
#
# COMPACT_ATOMS: atom_id res chain seq x y z
N MET A 1 20.85 -50.50 8.02
CA MET A 1 21.23 -49.18 7.49
C MET A 1 20.31 -48.94 6.29
N THR A 2 19.08 -48.54 6.56
CA THR A 2 18.07 -48.35 5.51
C THR A 2 18.14 -46.89 5.11
N ASP A 3 18.59 -46.67 3.87
CA ASP A 3 18.68 -45.37 3.24
C ASP A 3 17.26 -44.81 3.10
N ILE A 4 16.97 -43.69 3.77
CA ILE A 4 15.73 -42.94 3.57
C ILE A 4 16.01 -42.00 2.40
N PRO A 5 15.33 -42.13 1.25
CA PRO A 5 15.53 -41.18 0.16
C PRO A 5 15.04 -39.81 0.62
N ASP A 6 15.93 -38.82 0.56
CA ASP A 6 15.64 -37.41 0.80
C ASP A 6 14.57 -36.97 -0.21
N GLY A 7 13.34 -36.78 0.26
CA GLY A 7 12.23 -36.29 -0.56
C GLY A 7 12.50 -34.84 -0.98
N PRO A 8 12.04 -34.40 -2.17
CA PRO A 8 12.22 -33.02 -2.57
C PRO A 8 11.46 -32.12 -1.57
N GLY A 9 12.12 -31.09 -1.05
CA GLY A 9 11.57 -30.19 -0.02
C GLY A 9 10.14 -29.75 -0.32
N ASP A 10 9.20 -30.32 0.43
CA ASP A 10 7.76 -30.35 0.11
C ASP A 10 7.04 -29.08 0.60
N GLY A 11 7.56 -27.92 0.21
CA GLY A 11 6.89 -26.63 0.36
C GLY A 11 6.38 -26.16 -1.00
N LEU A 12 5.11 -25.78 -1.08
CA LEU A 12 4.61 -25.05 -2.26
C LEU A 12 5.42 -23.77 -2.44
N THR A 13 5.95 -23.56 -3.64
CA THR A 13 6.51 -22.25 -4.01
C THR A 13 5.41 -21.16 -3.92
N PRO A 14 5.76 -19.89 -3.70
CA PRO A 14 4.78 -18.80 -3.68
C PRO A 14 3.87 -18.79 -4.92
N GLU A 15 4.42 -19.11 -6.09
CA GLU A 15 3.68 -19.18 -7.35
C GLU A 15 2.71 -20.37 -7.38
N GLN A 16 3.10 -21.53 -6.85
CA GLN A 16 2.23 -22.70 -6.73
C GLN A 16 1.16 -22.50 -5.67
N LEU A 17 1.49 -21.84 -4.56
CA LEU A 17 0.52 -21.46 -3.55
C LEU A 17 -0.50 -20.47 -4.13
N ASP A 18 -0.07 -19.44 -4.85
CA ASP A 18 -0.96 -18.48 -5.52
C ASP A 18 -1.83 -19.16 -6.57
N ALA A 19 -1.28 -20.08 -7.36
CA ALA A 19 -2.03 -20.84 -8.35
C ALA A 19 -3.07 -21.76 -7.69
N LEU A 20 -2.70 -22.47 -6.62
CA LEU A 20 -3.59 -23.32 -5.84
C LEU A 20 -4.70 -22.50 -5.16
N MET A 21 -4.34 -21.34 -4.59
CA MET A 21 -5.31 -20.41 -4.01
C MET A 21 -6.28 -19.88 -5.06
N LYS A 22 -5.80 -19.56 -6.26
CA LYS A 22 -6.62 -19.10 -7.38
C LYS A 22 -7.58 -20.18 -7.89
N ASP A 23 -7.15 -21.43 -7.94
CA ASP A 23 -7.97 -22.57 -8.36
C ASP A 23 -9.00 -22.96 -7.30
N THR A 24 -8.63 -22.86 -6.02
CA THR A 24 -9.46 -23.31 -4.89
C THR A 24 -10.50 -22.28 -4.45
N LEU A 25 -10.21 -20.98 -4.53
CA LEU A 25 -11.02 -19.93 -3.88
C LEU A 25 -11.96 -19.15 -4.81
N GLY A 26 -11.96 -19.43 -6.13
CA GLY A 26 -12.63 -18.53 -7.07
C GLY A 26 -11.92 -17.16 -7.11
N SER A 27 -12.57 -16.12 -7.64
CA SER A 27 -11.95 -14.80 -7.94
C SER A 27 -10.91 -14.37 -6.89
N THR A 28 -9.69 -14.07 -7.35
CA THR A 28 -8.53 -13.75 -6.51
C THR A 28 -8.90 -12.82 -5.36
N ILE A 29 -8.81 -13.33 -4.13
CA ILE A 29 -9.00 -12.55 -2.90
C ILE A 29 -8.18 -11.26 -3.02
N PRO A 30 -8.81 -10.06 -2.96
CA PRO A 30 -8.07 -8.81 -3.02
C PRO A 30 -6.98 -8.75 -1.94
N ARG A 31 -5.74 -8.48 -2.36
CA ARG A 31 -4.59 -8.32 -1.46
C ARG A 31 -4.16 -6.86 -1.41
N PRO A 32 -3.66 -6.37 -0.25
CA PRO A 32 -3.03 -5.06 -0.17
C PRO A 32 -1.88 -4.96 -1.19
N ILE A 33 -1.79 -3.82 -1.88
CA ILE A 33 -0.68 -3.53 -2.78
C ILE A 33 0.46 -2.96 -1.94
N ARG A 34 1.64 -3.57 -2.01
CA ARG A 34 2.85 -3.05 -1.39
C ARG A 34 3.63 -2.25 -2.43
N TRP A 35 3.29 -0.98 -2.59
CA TRP A 35 3.87 -0.12 -3.64
C TRP A 35 5.39 -0.02 -3.57
N ALA A 36 5.97 -0.08 -2.36
CA ALA A 36 7.41 -0.05 -2.14
C ALA A 36 8.16 -1.26 -2.72
N ASP A 37 7.47 -2.38 -2.97
CA ASP A 37 8.08 -3.63 -3.42
C ASP A 37 7.94 -3.83 -4.95
N LEU A 38 7.24 -2.93 -5.63
CA LEU A 38 6.95 -3.06 -7.06
C LEU A 38 8.07 -2.48 -7.92
N ASP A 39 8.41 -3.17 -9.01
CA ASP A 39 9.20 -2.57 -10.10
C ASP A 39 8.39 -1.50 -10.85
N ASP A 40 9.07 -0.65 -11.63
CA ASP A 40 8.45 0.45 -12.38
C ASP A 40 7.36 -0.01 -13.36
N THR A 41 7.55 -1.16 -14.01
CA THR A 41 6.59 -1.70 -14.99
C THR A 41 5.32 -2.16 -14.29
N THR A 42 5.47 -2.87 -13.18
CA THR A 42 4.36 -3.35 -12.35
C THR A 42 3.63 -2.17 -11.70
N THR A 43 4.38 -1.18 -11.20
CA THR A 43 3.84 0.08 -10.67
C THR A 43 2.98 0.80 -11.70
N ALA A 44 3.46 0.98 -12.93
CA ALA A 44 2.71 1.64 -14.00
C ALA A 44 1.38 0.91 -14.30
N LYS A 45 1.41 -0.43 -14.40
CA LYS A 45 0.19 -1.24 -14.62
C LYS A 45 -0.81 -1.06 -13.48
N LYS A 46 -0.36 -1.15 -12.24
CA LYS A 46 -1.21 -1.00 -11.05
C LYS A 46 -1.79 0.41 -10.92
N LEU A 47 -1.03 1.45 -11.26
CA LEU A 47 -1.53 2.82 -11.27
C LEU A 47 -2.62 3.02 -12.33
N VAL A 48 -2.51 2.41 -13.51
CA VAL A 48 -3.56 2.46 -14.54
C VAL A 48 -4.84 1.76 -14.08
N GLU A 49 -4.73 0.59 -13.45
CA GLU A 49 -5.86 -0.13 -12.86
C GLU A 49 -6.55 0.72 -11.79
N LEU A 50 -5.77 1.29 -10.88
CA LEU A 50 -6.27 2.17 -9.83
C LEU A 50 -6.93 3.42 -10.41
N ALA A 51 -6.32 4.07 -11.41
CA ALA A 51 -6.82 5.30 -12.00
C ALA A 51 -8.21 5.15 -12.61
N LYS A 52 -8.50 4.01 -13.25
CA LYS A 52 -9.84 3.71 -13.77
C LYS A 52 -10.89 3.68 -12.65
N TRP A 53 -10.56 3.02 -11.54
CA TRP A 53 -11.46 2.92 -10.39
C TRP A 53 -11.60 4.26 -9.65
N VAL A 54 -10.50 4.99 -9.46
CA VAL A 54 -10.50 6.34 -8.85
C VAL A 54 -11.35 7.31 -9.69
N HIS A 55 -11.27 7.24 -11.02
CA HIS A 55 -12.12 8.03 -11.90
C HIS A 55 -13.60 7.69 -11.70
N TRP A 56 -13.96 6.41 -11.62
CA TRP A 56 -15.33 6.01 -11.29
C TRP A 56 -15.77 6.54 -9.92
N LEU A 57 -14.93 6.39 -8.89
CA LEU A 57 -15.22 6.84 -7.52
C LEU A 57 -15.48 8.34 -7.48
N GLY A 58 -14.58 9.12 -8.09
CA GLY A 58 -14.66 10.58 -8.13
C GLY A 58 -15.94 11.07 -8.83
N ASN A 59 -16.32 10.46 -9.95
CA ASN A 59 -17.57 10.78 -10.64
C ASN A 59 -18.81 10.34 -9.85
N ARG A 60 -18.79 9.13 -9.28
CA ARG A 60 -19.94 8.54 -8.57
C ARG A 60 -20.28 9.30 -7.29
N TYR A 61 -19.26 9.73 -6.55
CA TYR A 61 -19.42 10.41 -5.25
C TYR A 61 -19.15 11.91 -5.31
N VAL A 62 -18.89 12.45 -6.51
CA VAL A 62 -18.67 13.88 -6.76
C VAL A 62 -17.58 14.45 -5.84
N LEU A 63 -16.44 13.77 -5.79
CA LEU A 63 -15.30 14.20 -4.96
C LEU A 63 -14.69 15.48 -5.54
N ASP A 64 -14.46 16.46 -4.67
CA ASP A 64 -13.88 17.74 -5.07
C ASP A 64 -12.34 17.72 -5.01
N SER A 65 -11.72 18.78 -5.50
CA SER A 65 -10.24 18.92 -5.54
C SER A 65 -9.54 18.92 -4.17
N ARG A 66 -10.28 19.13 -3.07
CA ARG A 66 -9.75 19.04 -1.69
C ARG A 66 -9.72 17.60 -1.19
N GLU A 67 -10.45 16.71 -1.83
CA GLU A 67 -10.48 15.28 -1.52
C GLU A 67 -9.67 14.47 -2.52
N LEU A 68 -9.75 14.82 -3.79
CA LEU A 68 -9.11 14.10 -4.88
C LEU A 68 -8.47 15.09 -5.86
N PRO A 69 -7.20 15.45 -5.66
CA PRO A 69 -6.50 16.37 -6.55
C PRO A 69 -6.22 15.71 -7.90
N ALA A 70 -6.14 16.52 -8.96
CA ALA A 70 -5.92 16.05 -10.33
C ALA A 70 -4.58 15.36 -10.56
N ASP A 71 -3.61 15.49 -9.64
CA ASP A 71 -2.27 14.90 -9.67
C ASP A 71 -2.05 13.85 -8.57
N TRP A 72 -3.13 13.26 -8.03
CA TRP A 72 -3.09 12.33 -6.89
C TRP A 72 -2.06 11.20 -7.01
N TRP A 73 -1.79 10.68 -8.22
CA TRP A 73 -0.84 9.59 -8.45
C TRP A 73 0.62 9.96 -8.14
N ARG A 74 0.92 11.25 -8.01
CA ARG A 74 2.25 11.75 -7.62
C ARG A 74 2.47 11.73 -6.11
N HIS A 75 1.42 11.42 -5.34
CA HIS A 75 1.43 11.54 -3.88
C HIS A 75 1.24 10.16 -3.25
N GLY A 76 2.33 9.57 -2.76
CA GLY A 76 2.34 8.20 -2.22
C GLY A 76 1.26 7.95 -1.18
N ALA A 77 1.04 8.87 -0.24
CA ALA A 77 -0.04 8.73 0.77
C ALA A 77 -1.45 8.63 0.15
N LEU A 78 -1.72 9.37 -0.94
CA LEU A 78 -3.00 9.27 -1.66
C LEU A 78 -3.11 7.95 -2.42
N VAL A 79 -2.02 7.51 -3.04
CA VAL A 79 -1.95 6.21 -3.74
C VAL A 79 -2.23 5.06 -2.76
N GLU A 80 -1.60 5.05 -1.59
CA GLU A 80 -1.80 4.05 -0.54
C GLU A 80 -3.26 4.03 -0.04
N GLU A 81 -3.83 5.18 0.31
CA GLU A 81 -5.21 5.28 0.80
C GLU A 81 -6.24 4.84 -0.25
N LEU A 82 -6.07 5.27 -1.50
CA LEU A 82 -6.98 4.92 -2.59
C LEU A 82 -6.87 3.43 -2.96
N SER A 83 -5.67 2.84 -2.92
CA SER A 83 -5.47 1.40 -3.09
C SER A 83 -6.17 0.60 -2.01
N ALA A 84 -6.04 0.99 -0.74
CA ALA A 84 -6.69 0.31 0.38
C ALA A 84 -8.23 0.41 0.27
N LEU A 85 -8.76 1.59 -0.05
CA LEU A 85 -10.19 1.78 -0.25
C LEU A 85 -10.74 0.96 -1.42
N LYS A 86 -9.99 0.86 -2.52
CA LYS A 86 -10.35 -0.01 -3.65
C LYS A 86 -10.39 -1.47 -3.22
N GLY A 87 -9.38 -1.95 -2.51
CA GLY A 87 -9.37 -3.33 -2.01
C GLY A 87 -10.57 -3.63 -1.12
N ALA A 88 -10.93 -2.70 -0.23
CA ALA A 88 -12.13 -2.82 0.58
C ALA A 88 -13.41 -2.83 -0.26
N TRP A 89 -13.46 -2.07 -1.35
CA TRP A 89 -14.58 -2.07 -2.30
C TRP A 89 -14.70 -3.41 -3.03
N ASP A 90 -13.58 -3.93 -3.55
CA ASP A 90 -13.54 -5.21 -4.26
C ASP A 90 -14.06 -6.35 -3.36
N VAL A 91 -13.67 -6.35 -2.07
CA VAL A 91 -14.19 -7.31 -1.09
C VAL A 91 -15.67 -7.08 -0.83
N ALA A 92 -16.08 -5.86 -0.48
CA ALA A 92 -17.45 -5.56 -0.04
C ALA A 92 -18.53 -5.80 -1.13
N TYR A 93 -18.13 -5.75 -2.40
CA TYR A 93 -19.01 -5.95 -3.55
C TYR A 93 -18.84 -7.32 -4.22
N ASP A 94 -18.07 -8.23 -3.62
CA ASP A 94 -18.00 -9.62 -4.06
C ASP A 94 -19.36 -10.34 -3.84
N GLN A 95 -19.73 -11.23 -4.76
CA GLN A 95 -21.03 -11.92 -4.74
C GLN A 95 -21.22 -12.85 -3.53
N THR A 96 -20.14 -13.23 -2.87
CA THR A 96 -20.16 -14.09 -1.68
C THR A 96 -20.37 -13.32 -0.39
N GLN A 97 -20.30 -11.98 -0.41
CA GLN A 97 -20.47 -11.17 0.79
C GLN A 97 -21.94 -10.95 1.18
N ALA A 98 -22.14 -10.70 2.47
CA ALA A 98 -23.42 -10.24 2.98
C ALA A 98 -23.75 -8.84 2.44
N ALA A 99 -25.05 -8.56 2.22
CA ALA A 99 -25.50 -7.26 1.74
C ALA A 99 -25.08 -6.08 2.65
N SER A 100 -24.82 -6.34 3.94
CA SER A 100 -24.31 -5.33 4.88
C SER A 100 -22.89 -4.87 4.57
N ALA A 101 -22.08 -5.67 3.88
CA ALA A 101 -20.69 -5.33 3.58
C ALA A 101 -20.56 -4.04 2.77
N ALA A 102 -21.52 -3.77 1.87
CA ALA A 102 -21.57 -2.50 1.14
C ALA A 102 -21.82 -1.31 2.08
N ALA A 103 -22.65 -1.46 3.12
CA ALA A 103 -22.86 -0.40 4.12
C ALA A 103 -21.60 -0.19 4.97
N ASP A 104 -20.92 -1.27 5.37
CA ASP A 104 -19.65 -1.21 6.12
C ASP A 104 -18.54 -0.54 5.29
N TRP A 105 -18.50 -0.78 3.98
CA TRP A 105 -17.59 -0.09 3.07
C TRP A 105 -17.84 1.43 3.04
N HIS A 106 -19.08 1.89 3.12
CA HIS A 106 -19.37 3.34 3.16
C HIS A 106 -18.85 4.00 4.45
N MET A 107 -18.82 3.27 5.58
CA MET A 107 -18.18 3.74 6.81
C MET A 107 -16.66 3.86 6.64
N THR A 108 -16.04 2.88 5.98
CA THR A 108 -14.62 2.95 5.60
C THR A 108 -14.35 4.13 4.66
N PHE A 109 -15.24 4.36 3.67
CA PHE A 109 -15.14 5.47 2.73
C PHE A 109 -15.23 6.83 3.43
N PHE A 110 -16.17 7.00 4.37
CA PHE A 110 -16.28 8.23 5.16
C PHE A 110 -14.97 8.58 5.89
N ASN A 111 -14.38 7.61 6.58
CA ASN A 111 -13.10 7.78 7.27
C ASN A 111 -11.95 8.07 6.29
N THR A 112 -11.97 7.42 5.12
CA THR A 112 -10.96 7.64 4.07
C THR A 112 -11.04 9.06 3.53
N ARG A 113 -12.23 9.61 3.29
CA ARG A 113 -12.40 11.00 2.84
C ARG A 113 -11.79 12.01 3.81
N ILE A 114 -11.90 11.79 5.12
CA ILE A 114 -11.28 12.64 6.13
C ILE A 114 -9.76 12.63 5.98
N ARG A 115 -9.15 11.43 5.85
CA ARG A 115 -7.69 11.30 5.66
C ARG A 115 -7.22 11.88 4.33
N LEU A 116 -7.98 11.68 3.25
CA LEU A 116 -7.69 12.30 1.95
C LEU A 116 -7.62 13.83 2.08
N LYS A 117 -8.58 14.47 2.75
CA LYS A 117 -8.54 15.92 2.98
C LYS A 117 -7.31 16.35 3.79
N ASP A 118 -6.93 15.58 4.82
CA ASP A 118 -5.73 15.86 5.60
C ASP A 118 -4.46 15.76 4.74
N TRP A 119 -4.33 14.68 3.95
CA TRP A 119 -3.19 14.50 3.04
C TRP A 119 -3.12 15.61 1.99
N VAL A 120 -4.24 15.95 1.36
CA VAL A 120 -4.32 17.02 0.36
C VAL A 120 -4.00 18.38 0.99
N GLY A 121 -4.47 18.64 2.21
CA GLY A 121 -4.19 19.88 2.94
C GLY A 121 -2.71 20.07 3.28
N ARG A 122 -1.93 18.99 3.35
CA ARG A 122 -0.47 19.02 3.52
C ARG A 122 0.28 19.25 2.19
N LEU A 123 -0.40 19.12 1.05
CA LEU A 123 0.20 19.42 -0.24
C LEU A 123 0.24 20.94 -0.42
N GLY A 124 1.44 21.52 -0.38
CA GLY A 124 1.62 22.93 -0.72
C GLY A 124 1.50 23.16 -2.24
N GLY A 125 1.06 24.35 -2.64
CA GLY A 125 1.08 24.80 -4.04
C GLY A 125 -0.16 24.44 -4.88
N SER A 126 -0.15 24.90 -6.13
CA SER A 126 -1.19 24.63 -7.13
C SER A 126 -1.06 23.22 -7.72
N PRO A 127 -2.14 22.62 -8.27
CA PRO A 127 -2.06 21.32 -8.97
C PRO A 127 -0.93 21.31 -10.00
N GLY A 128 -0.10 20.26 -9.99
CA GLY A 128 1.07 20.11 -10.87
C GLY A 128 2.37 20.73 -10.34
N GLU A 129 2.29 21.66 -9.40
CA GLU A 129 3.44 22.31 -8.74
C GLU A 129 3.65 21.79 -7.31
N ARG A 130 2.80 20.85 -6.86
CA ARG A 130 2.83 20.30 -5.51
C ARG A 130 4.08 19.47 -5.28
N THR A 131 4.99 19.98 -4.45
CA THR A 131 6.14 19.22 -3.95
C THR A 131 6.02 19.00 -2.45
N ILE A 132 5.99 17.73 -2.03
CA ILE A 132 6.20 17.38 -0.63
C ILE A 132 7.70 17.36 -0.39
N LYS A 133 8.18 18.16 0.55
CA LYS A 133 9.56 18.03 1.07
C LYS A 133 9.50 17.14 2.31
N PRO A 134 10.09 15.93 2.28
CA PRO A 134 10.28 15.14 3.49
C PRO A 134 10.99 15.96 4.56
N GLN A 135 10.77 15.60 5.83
CA GLN A 135 11.48 16.25 6.93
C GLN A 135 12.99 16.05 6.77
N GLY A 136 13.78 17.04 7.18
CA GLY A 136 15.23 17.03 6.97
C GLY A 136 15.93 15.78 7.50
N TRP A 137 15.49 15.25 8.65
CA TRP A 137 16.07 14.04 9.24
C TRP A 137 15.82 12.75 8.43
N LEU A 138 14.80 12.72 7.57
CA LEU A 138 14.55 11.61 6.64
C LEU A 138 15.52 11.61 5.46
N HIS A 139 16.15 12.74 5.18
CA HIS A 139 17.19 12.88 4.16
C HIS A 139 18.56 12.68 4.81
N ASP A 140 18.97 11.42 4.94
CA ASP A 140 20.24 11.01 5.57
C ASP A 140 21.10 10.20 4.58
N PRO A 141 21.70 10.85 3.56
CA PRO A 141 22.32 10.17 2.42
C PRO A 141 23.58 9.37 2.81
N ASP A 142 24.25 9.76 3.89
CA ASP A 142 25.46 9.10 4.41
C ASP A 142 25.21 8.31 5.70
N ARG A 143 23.96 8.25 6.18
CA ARG A 143 23.56 7.60 7.44
C ARG A 143 24.26 8.17 8.67
N SER A 144 24.75 9.41 8.59
CA SER A 144 25.47 10.09 9.67
C SER A 144 24.54 10.85 10.61
N GLY A 145 23.30 11.10 10.20
CA GLY A 145 22.29 11.79 11.00
C GLY A 145 21.52 10.84 11.91
N TRP A 146 20.22 10.70 11.65
CA TRP A 146 19.32 9.96 12.54
C TRP A 146 19.75 8.48 12.67
N ALA A 147 20.27 7.87 11.61
CA ALA A 147 20.62 6.46 11.63
C ALA A 147 21.78 6.17 12.57
N ALA A 148 22.78 7.06 12.64
CA ALA A 148 23.90 6.94 13.57
C ALA A 148 23.45 7.11 15.02
N GLU A 149 22.64 8.14 15.31
CA GLU A 149 22.08 8.38 16.64
C GLU A 149 21.22 7.21 17.12
N PHE A 150 20.36 6.69 16.23
CA PHE A 150 19.51 5.54 16.52
C PHE A 150 20.33 4.29 16.84
N ASN A 151 21.37 3.99 16.06
CA ASN A 151 22.24 2.86 16.32
C ASN A 151 23.03 3.02 17.62
N ALA A 152 23.50 4.23 17.93
CA ALA A 152 24.15 4.52 19.22
C ALA A 152 23.20 4.27 20.40
N TYR A 153 21.93 4.70 20.28
CA TYR A 153 20.89 4.41 21.26
C TYR A 153 20.65 2.90 21.41
N LEU A 154 20.54 2.15 20.31
CA LEU A 154 20.40 0.70 20.37
C LEU A 154 21.59 0.01 21.03
N SER A 155 22.82 0.42 20.72
CA SER A 155 24.02 -0.10 21.39
C SER A 155 24.00 0.20 22.90
N SER A 156 23.51 1.37 23.31
CA SER A 156 23.36 1.71 24.73
C SER A 156 22.37 0.81 25.47
N LEU A 157 21.30 0.35 24.80
CA LEU A 157 20.29 -0.55 25.36
C LEU A 157 20.72 -2.02 25.40
N THR A 158 21.51 -2.44 24.41
CA THR A 158 21.86 -3.87 24.22
C THR A 158 23.21 -4.24 24.80
N GLY A 159 24.06 -3.26 25.15
CA GLY A 159 25.44 -3.49 25.59
C GLY A 159 26.36 -4.09 24.52
N LEU A 160 25.86 -4.24 23.28
CA LEU A 160 26.62 -4.70 22.13
C LEU A 160 27.15 -3.48 21.37
N THR A 161 28.42 -3.14 21.63
CA THR A 161 29.23 -2.39 20.67
C THR A 161 29.47 -3.29 19.47
N ARG A 162 29.15 -2.82 18.27
CA ARG A 162 29.50 -3.52 17.02
C ARG A 162 31.02 -3.81 17.05
N PRO A 163 31.47 -5.04 16.78
CA PRO A 163 32.90 -5.30 16.66
C PRO A 163 33.45 -4.58 15.43
N ASP A 164 34.67 -4.07 15.59
CA ASP A 164 35.45 -3.27 14.64
C ASP A 164 35.52 -3.84 13.21
#